data_AF-A0A945HCJ8-F1
#
_entry.id   AF-A0A945HCJ8-F1
#
_cell.length_a   1.000
_cell.length_b   1.000
_cell.length_c   1.000
_cell.angle_alpha   90.00
_cell.angle_beta   90.00
_cell.angle_gamma   90.00
#
_symmetry.space_group_name_H-M   'P 1'
#
loop_
_entity.id
_entity.type
_entity.pdbx_description
1 polymer ?
#
loop_
_entity_poly.entity_id
_entity_poly.type
_entity_poly.pdbx_seq_one_letter_code
_entity_poly.pdbx_strand_id
1 'polypeptide(L)'
;MPESKKELNAILKRISVEQDKRLNPAEDEKTVVLPYELGFQAPIIRGRMPGLEAVYDRFARIYAQTFSHHVRRPVTMTRRATELVSFRDYLAAISTPASLTVFGM
;
A
#
# COMPACT_ATOMS: atom_id res chain seq x y z
N MET A 1 -20.31 48.25 -41.99
CA MET A 1 -19.27 47.20 -42.06
C MET A 1 -19.86 45.85 -41.65
N PRO A 2 -20.20 44.97 -42.61
CA PRO A 2 -20.82 43.67 -42.35
C PRO A 2 -19.82 42.55 -41.99
N GLU A 3 -18.51 42.79 -42.16
CA GLU A 3 -17.42 41.83 -41.94
C GLU A 3 -17.28 41.43 -40.45
N SER A 4 -17.36 42.39 -39.53
CA SER A 4 -17.13 42.16 -38.08
C SER A 4 -18.15 41.19 -37.42
N LYS A 5 -19.40 41.16 -37.89
CA LYS A 5 -20.42 40.24 -37.36
C LYS A 5 -20.20 38.79 -37.82
N LYS A 6 -19.65 38.60 -39.03
CA LYS A 6 -19.35 37.25 -39.56
C LYS A 6 -18.15 36.64 -38.85
N GLU A 7 -17.13 37.44 -38.58
CA GLU A 7 -15.95 36.99 -37.82
C GLU A 7 -16.29 36.62 -36.38
N LEU A 8 -17.11 37.43 -35.70
CA LEU A 8 -17.58 37.12 -34.35
C LEU A 8 -18.39 35.81 -34.29
N ASN A 9 -19.27 35.59 -35.27
CA ASN A 9 -20.02 34.33 -35.38
C ASN A 9 -19.13 33.12 -35.69
N ALA A 10 -18.07 33.30 -36.48
CA ALA A 10 -17.10 32.25 -36.77
C ALA A 10 -16.28 31.86 -35.52
N ILE A 11 -15.92 32.85 -34.69
CA ILE A 11 -15.22 32.62 -33.41
C ILE A 11 -16.14 31.90 -32.42
N LEU A 12 -17.39 32.36 -32.26
CA LEU A 12 -18.39 31.71 -31.40
C LEU A 12 -18.61 30.25 -31.79
N LYS A 13 -18.72 29.96 -33.09
CA LYS A 13 -18.88 28.58 -33.57
C LYS A 13 -17.64 27.72 -33.30
N ARG A 14 -16.43 28.25 -33.42
CA ARG A 14 -15.19 27.54 -33.06
C ARG A 14 -15.10 27.23 -31.56
N ILE A 15 -15.46 28.18 -30.71
CA ILE A 15 -15.45 28.00 -29.25
C ILE A 15 -16.47 26.94 -28.83
N SER A 16 -17.68 26.95 -29.41
CA SER A 16 -18.68 25.90 -29.14
C SER A 16 -18.17 24.51 -29.53
N VAL A 17 -17.53 24.38 -30.71
CA VAL A 17 -16.99 23.09 -31.18
C VAL A 17 -15.81 22.61 -30.34
N GLU A 18 -14.96 23.51 -29.83
CA GLU A 18 -13.89 23.14 -28.90
C GLU A 18 -14.42 22.75 -27.51
N GLN A 19 -15.46 23.43 -27.03
CA GLN A 19 -16.11 23.06 -25.77
C GLN A 19 -16.78 21.68 -25.85
N ASP A 20 -17.46 21.37 -26.95
CA ASP A 20 -18.05 20.04 -27.16
C ASP A 20 -16.99 18.93 -27.23
N LYS A 21 -15.83 19.18 -27.85
CA LYS A 21 -14.69 18.23 -27.87
C LYS A 21 -14.01 18.05 -26.52
N ARG A 22 -14.04 19.06 -25.65
CA ARG A 22 -13.51 18.95 -24.27
C ARG A 22 -14.46 18.21 -23.34
N LEU A 23 -15.77 18.34 -23.56
CA LEU A 23 -16.81 17.71 -22.74
C LEU A 23 -17.05 16.24 -23.12
N ASN A 24 -16.91 15.91 -24.41
CA ASN A 24 -16.83 14.55 -24.91
C ASN A 24 -15.51 14.37 -25.67
N PRO A 25 -14.41 13.97 -25.00
CA PRO A 25 -13.29 13.40 -25.73
C PRO A 25 -13.87 12.20 -26.49
N ALA A 26 -13.85 12.26 -27.82
CA ALA A 26 -14.32 11.18 -28.66
C ALA A 26 -13.78 9.85 -28.11
N GLU A 27 -14.68 8.91 -27.85
CA GLU A 27 -14.40 7.53 -27.47
C GLU A 27 -13.75 6.78 -28.65
N ASP A 28 -12.66 7.31 -29.18
CA ASP A 28 -11.85 6.72 -30.23
C ASP A 28 -10.56 6.17 -29.63
N GLU A 29 -10.75 5.18 -28.76
CA GLU A 29 -9.92 3.99 -28.72
C GLU A 29 -10.78 2.96 -28.02
N LYS A 30 -11.26 1.97 -28.79
CA LYS A 30 -11.94 0.76 -28.29
C LYS A 30 -11.32 0.39 -26.95
N THR A 31 -12.01 0.72 -25.86
CA THR A 31 -11.56 0.35 -24.53
C THR A 31 -11.78 -1.16 -24.50
N VAL A 32 -10.74 -1.90 -24.89
CA VAL A 32 -10.75 -3.35 -24.81
C VAL A 32 -10.83 -3.63 -23.32
N VAL A 33 -12.05 -3.91 -22.85
CA VAL A 33 -12.29 -4.34 -21.49
C VAL A 33 -11.63 -5.70 -21.38
N LEU A 34 -10.38 -5.73 -20.90
CA LEU A 34 -9.75 -7.00 -20.58
C LEU A 34 -10.55 -7.63 -19.43
N PRO A 35 -10.99 -8.89 -19.56
CA PRO A 35 -11.63 -9.59 -18.46
C PRO A 35 -10.62 -9.67 -17.30
N TYR A 36 -10.97 -9.02 -16.18
CA TYR A 36 -10.17 -9.08 -14.96
C TYR A 36 -10.52 -10.38 -14.22
N GLU A 37 -9.72 -11.40 -14.44
CA GLU A 37 -9.85 -12.70 -13.78
C GLU A 37 -9.39 -12.60 -12.32
N LEU A 38 -10.36 -12.47 -11.40
CA LEU A 38 -10.14 -12.47 -9.94
C LEU A 38 -9.53 -13.78 -9.42
N GLY A 39 -9.51 -14.84 -10.24
CA GLY A 39 -8.91 -16.13 -9.91
C GLY A 39 -7.39 -16.19 -10.07
N PHE A 40 -6.78 -15.24 -10.80
CA PHE A 40 -5.31 -15.13 -10.93
C PHE A 40 -4.72 -14.15 -9.92
N GLN A 41 -5.22 -14.20 -8.69
CA GLN A 41 -4.50 -13.57 -7.59
C GLN A 41 -3.24 -14.40 -7.37
N ALA A 42 -2.17 -14.02 -8.07
CA ALA A 42 -0.86 -14.62 -7.88
C ALA A 42 -0.64 -14.66 -6.36
N PRO A 43 -0.36 -15.83 -5.78
CA PRO A 43 -0.09 -15.90 -4.36
C PRO A 43 0.99 -14.86 -4.11
N ILE A 44 0.72 -13.88 -3.24
CA ILE A 44 1.73 -12.90 -2.88
C ILE A 44 2.81 -13.73 -2.20
N ILE A 45 3.86 -14.07 -2.96
CA ILE A 45 5.07 -14.68 -2.46
C ILE A 45 5.72 -13.57 -1.63
N ARG A 46 5.24 -13.45 -0.38
CA ARG A 46 5.82 -12.63 0.67
C ARG A 46 7.19 -13.24 0.91
N GLY A 47 8.18 -12.74 0.19
CA GLY A 47 9.58 -12.94 0.54
C GLY A 47 9.87 -12.24 1.87
N ARG A 48 10.80 -11.30 1.87
CA ARG A 48 10.96 -10.42 3.04
C ARG A 48 9.70 -9.57 3.17
N MET A 49 9.18 -9.43 4.40
CA MET A 49 8.04 -8.56 4.69
C MET A 49 8.53 -7.18 5.15
N PRO A 50 9.03 -6.29 4.26
CA PRO A 50 9.78 -5.10 4.66
C PRO A 50 8.98 -4.17 5.58
N GLY A 51 7.66 -4.07 5.38
CA GLY A 51 6.79 -3.30 6.26
C GLY A 51 6.77 -3.86 7.69
N LEU A 52 6.63 -5.19 7.83
CA LEU A 52 6.63 -5.85 9.13
C LEU A 52 8.02 -5.81 9.78
N GLU A 53 9.09 -5.95 8.98
CA GLU A 53 10.47 -5.79 9.45
C GLU A 53 10.71 -4.39 10.01
N ALA A 54 10.29 -3.35 9.30
CA ALA A 54 10.42 -1.96 9.76
C ALA A 54 9.63 -1.68 11.05
N VAL A 55 8.43 -2.25 11.17
CA VAL A 55 7.62 -2.15 12.40
C VAL A 55 8.33 -2.83 13.57
N TYR A 56 8.84 -4.05 13.39
CA TYR A 56 9.55 -4.76 14.46
C TYR A 56 10.86 -4.08 14.85
N ASP A 57 11.62 -3.53 13.90
CA ASP A 57 12.83 -2.77 14.20
C ASP A 57 12.53 -1.50 15.02
N ARG A 58 11.43 -0.81 14.68
CA ARG A 58 10.97 0.34 15.46
C ARG A 58 10.50 -0.09 16.86
N PHE A 59 9.71 -1.15 16.95
CA PHE A 59 9.25 -1.71 18.22
C PHE A 59 10.44 -2.09 19.11
N ALA A 60 11.46 -2.75 18.56
CA ALA A 60 12.62 -3.19 19.30
C ALA A 60 13.37 -2.02 19.96
N ARG A 61 13.54 -0.91 19.23
CA ARG A 61 14.16 0.32 19.77
C ARG A 61 13.35 0.92 20.90
N ILE A 62 12.04 1.08 20.72
CA ILE A 62 11.15 1.65 21.74
C ILE A 62 11.13 0.76 22.98
N TYR A 63 10.94 -0.54 22.79
CA TYR A 63 10.89 -1.50 23.89
C TYR A 63 12.21 -1.58 24.65
N ALA A 64 13.36 -1.58 23.96
CA ALA A 64 14.67 -1.55 24.60
C ALA A 64 14.85 -0.31 25.48
N GLN A 65 14.42 0.87 25.01
CA GLN A 65 14.46 2.09 25.80
C GLN A 65 13.55 1.98 27.03
N THR A 66 12.27 1.62 26.84
CA THR A 66 11.30 1.49 27.93
C THR A 66 11.76 0.45 28.96
N PHE A 67 12.24 -0.71 28.52
CA PHE A 67 12.70 -1.77 29.39
C PHE A 67 13.98 -1.38 30.15
N SER A 68 14.91 -0.68 29.48
CA SER A 68 16.12 -0.14 30.13
C SER A 68 15.75 0.82 31.27
N HIS A 69 14.73 1.66 31.09
CA HIS A 69 14.21 2.53 32.15
C HIS A 69 13.62 1.74 33.32
N HIS A 70 12.85 0.67 33.04
CA HIS A 70 12.25 -0.17 34.09
C HIS A 70 13.30 -0.93 34.91
N VAL A 71 14.31 -1.51 34.25
CA VAL A 71 15.35 -2.31 34.91
C VAL A 71 16.51 -1.45 35.45
N ARG A 72 16.54 -0.16 35.12
CA ARG A 72 17.64 0.78 35.45
C ARG A 72 19.01 0.28 34.98
N ARG A 73 19.04 -0.42 33.84
CA ARG A 73 20.26 -0.96 33.22
C ARG A 73 20.17 -0.79 31.71
N PRO A 74 21.28 -0.53 31.01
CA PRO A 74 21.28 -0.44 29.56
C PRO A 74 20.99 -1.82 28.96
N VAL A 75 19.92 -1.93 28.19
CA VAL A 75 19.54 -3.15 27.47
C VAL A 75 19.54 -2.87 25.97
N THR A 76 20.25 -3.70 25.22
CA THR A 76 20.26 -3.67 23.76
C THR A 76 19.37 -4.80 23.24
N MET A 77 18.42 -4.46 22.37
CA MET A 77 17.56 -5.44 21.70
C MET A 77 17.71 -5.32 20.19
N THR A 78 17.98 -6.44 19.53
CA THR A 78 18.14 -6.52 18.08
C THR A 78 17.24 -7.61 17.51
N ARG A 79 16.64 -7.32 16.35
CA ARG A 79 15.82 -8.29 15.61
C ARG A 79 16.72 -9.22 14.82
N ARG A 80 16.47 -10.54 14.88
CA ARG A 80 17.25 -11.56 14.16
C ARG A 80 16.73 -11.78 12.74
N ALA A 81 15.55 -12.40 12.61
CA ALA A 81 14.91 -12.66 11.32
C ALA A 81 13.39 -12.71 11.53
N THR A 82 12.64 -12.52 10.45
CA THR A 82 11.18 -12.66 10.41
C THR A 82 10.89 -13.66 9.32
N GLU A 83 10.37 -14.81 9.73
CA GLU A 83 10.06 -15.93 8.86
C GLU A 83 8.60 -16.32 9.10
N LEU A 84 7.95 -16.83 8.05
CA LEU A 84 6.63 -17.41 8.16
C LEU A 84 6.79 -18.84 8.64
N VAL A 85 6.26 -19.14 9.82
CA VAL A 85 6.31 -20.47 10.44
C VAL A 85 4.89 -20.93 10.75
N SER A 86 4.61 -22.21 10.51
CA SER A 86 3.33 -22.82 10.91
C SER A 86 3.17 -22.78 12.43
N PHE A 87 1.97 -22.53 12.92
CA PHE A 87 1.71 -22.45 14.36
C PHE A 87 2.10 -23.74 15.11
N ARG A 88 1.90 -24.91 14.48
CA ARG A 88 2.32 -26.20 15.04
C ARG A 88 3.82 -26.27 15.23
N ASP A 89 4.58 -25.85 14.23
CA ASP A 89 6.04 -25.89 14.25
C ASP A 89 6.60 -24.86 15.24
N TYR A 90 5.93 -23.71 15.37
CA TYR A 90 6.24 -22.72 16.40
C TYR A 90 6.08 -23.29 17.82
N LEU A 91 4.97 -23.97 18.12
CA LEU A 91 4.77 -24.59 19.42
C LEU A 91 5.79 -25.71 19.71
N ALA A 92 6.15 -26.49 18.70
CA ALA A 92 7.16 -27.54 18.83
C ALA A 92 8.58 -26.99 19.07
N ALA A 93 8.88 -25.78 18.61
CA ALA A 93 10.17 -25.14 18.79
C ALA A 93 10.39 -24.53 20.19
N ILE A 94 9.33 -24.39 21.00
CA ILE A 94 9.42 -23.80 22.34
C ILE A 94 9.88 -24.86 23.34
N SER A 95 11.01 -24.60 24.01
CA SER A 95 11.48 -25.45 25.11
C SER A 95 10.80 -25.10 26.43
N THR A 96 10.44 -26.11 27.22
CA THR A 96 9.82 -25.94 28.54
C THR A 96 10.88 -25.71 29.62
N PRO A 97 10.67 -24.80 30.60
CA PRO A 97 9.50 -23.90 30.78
C PRO A 97 9.62 -22.60 29.98
N ALA A 98 8.54 -22.21 29.29
CA ALA A 98 8.46 -20.95 28.54
C ALA A 98 7.35 -20.04 29.07
N SER A 99 7.58 -18.73 29.01
CA SER A 99 6.55 -17.72 29.27
C SER A 99 5.81 -17.43 27.98
N LEU A 100 4.53 -17.80 27.93
CA LEU A 100 3.64 -17.62 26.79
C LEU A 100 2.49 -16.70 27.21
N THR A 101 2.32 -15.59 26.49
CA THR A 101 1.24 -14.64 26.73
C THR A 101 0.40 -14.52 25.47
N VAL A 102 -0.90 -14.79 25.60
CA VAL A 102 -1.88 -14.55 24.54
C VAL A 102 -2.44 -13.14 24.73
N PHE A 103 -2.31 -12.31 23.71
CA PHE A 103 -2.94 -10.99 23.68
C PHE A 103 -4.04 -10.98 22.61
N GLY A 104 -5.22 -10.53 22.99
CA GLY A 104 -6.32 -10.22 22.07
C GLY A 104 -6.45 -8.71 21.90
N MET A 105 -7.11 -8.28 20.82
CA MET A 105 -7.65 -6.92 20.73
C MET A 105 -9.01 -6.85 21.40
#